data_AF-A0A8F5ZI82-F1
#
_entry.id   AF-A0A8F5ZI82-F1
#
_cell.length_a   1.000
_cell.length_b   1.000
_cell.length_c   1.000
_cell.angle_alpha   90.00
_cell.angle_beta   90.00
_cell.angle_gamma   90.00
#
_symmetry.space_group_name_H-M   'P 1'
#
loop_
_entity.id
_entity.type
_entity.pdbx_description
1 polymer ?
#
loop_
_entity_poly.entity_id
_entity_poly.type
_entity_poly.pdbx_seq_one_letter_code
_entity_poly.pdbx_strand_id
1 'polypeptide(L)'
;MTEKILKKLYIFLFIAIALTICLPCIVLGESGGLFPDKVNPEFAKGFSVEYHDTYKVIHIHDPWGRDTENYTYLLVQRGEEVPAGYPNAKVFFIPLENVVTLGAVQIPFISKLGEIATITGHNGVNLVQDPEFIQLVQKGDIIEIGSGELSMGTMLKMEDLIELEPDAVFCVANGNKEYDNHYKLQEAGLKPVISAEWMEESPLGRAEWIKFFSLFYNKEKTANQVFDQVKKNYLETKEKVQNISQKPTIFSGIDYQGSWYAPGGSSYVAAFFRDAGGNYLLGDGNDRGDKTLDFESVYDKAQAADYWINIGYADNIDELLALDQRYQKFKAFQENRIYHYNARVNEYGGNDYWQSGIISPDVVLVDLVKILQPDLLSYHDLYYYQHINAT
;
A
#
# COMPACT_ATOMS: atom_id res chain seq x y z
N MET A 1 28.03 -81.27 -2.73
CA MET A 1 28.57 -79.94 -2.35
C MET A 1 28.68 -79.93 -0.83
N THR A 2 29.89 -79.85 -0.29
CA THR A 2 30.20 -80.07 1.14
C THR A 2 29.54 -79.01 2.03
N GLU A 3 29.13 -79.40 3.23
CA GLU A 3 28.42 -78.57 4.23
C GLU A 3 29.10 -77.20 4.51
N LYS A 4 30.42 -77.13 4.32
CA LYS A 4 31.22 -75.89 4.38
C LYS A 4 30.92 -74.89 3.27
N ILE A 5 30.57 -75.35 2.07
CA ILE A 5 30.22 -74.50 0.92
C ILE A 5 28.81 -73.93 1.12
N LEU A 6 27.90 -74.72 1.67
CA LEU A 6 26.53 -74.27 1.97
C LEU A 6 26.52 -73.17 3.05
N LYS A 7 27.30 -73.33 4.14
CA LYS A 7 27.45 -72.29 5.17
C LYS A 7 28.08 -70.99 4.63
N LYS A 8 29.04 -71.08 3.71
CA LYS A 8 29.61 -69.88 3.05
C LYS A 8 28.58 -69.20 2.14
N LEU A 9 27.72 -69.96 1.47
CA LEU A 9 26.64 -69.41 0.64
C LEU A 9 25.58 -68.70 1.48
N TYR A 10 25.19 -69.27 2.63
CA TYR A 10 24.24 -68.62 3.55
C TYR A 10 24.80 -67.33 4.19
N ILE A 11 26.09 -67.30 4.53
CA ILE A 11 26.74 -66.09 5.06
C ILE A 11 26.82 -65.00 3.98
N PHE A 12 27.12 -65.36 2.73
CA PHE A 12 27.11 -64.39 1.62
C PHE A 12 25.69 -63.88 1.29
N LEU A 13 24.68 -64.74 1.36
CA LEU A 13 23.28 -64.34 1.15
C LEU A 13 22.78 -63.42 2.29
N PHE A 14 23.18 -63.66 3.53
CA PHE A 14 22.84 -62.79 4.67
C PHE A 14 23.53 -61.42 4.62
N ILE A 15 24.79 -61.37 4.16
CA ILE A 15 25.51 -60.10 3.99
C ILE A 15 24.93 -59.30 2.81
N ALA A 16 24.49 -59.96 1.73
CA ALA A 16 23.83 -59.30 0.60
C ALA A 16 22.44 -58.72 0.97
N ILE A 17 21.68 -59.41 1.83
CA ILE A 17 20.37 -58.92 2.32
C ILE A 17 20.56 -57.81 3.37
N ALA A 18 21.60 -57.89 4.20
CA ALA A 18 21.92 -56.81 5.15
C ALA A 18 22.41 -55.52 4.47
N LEU A 19 23.09 -55.62 3.31
CA LEU A 19 23.50 -54.44 2.54
C LEU A 19 22.37 -53.80 1.71
N THR A 20 21.26 -54.50 1.45
CA THR A 20 20.11 -53.93 0.73
C THR A 20 19.08 -53.26 1.65
N ILE A 21 19.16 -53.45 2.97
CA ILE A 21 18.26 -52.84 3.97
C ILE A 21 18.88 -51.57 4.60
N CYS A 22 20.12 -51.22 4.23
CA CYS A 22 20.82 -50.04 4.76
C CYS A 22 21.21 -49.03 3.67
N LEU A 23 20.36 -48.85 2.65
CA LEU A 23 20.31 -47.54 2.01
C LEU A 23 19.53 -46.63 2.94
N PRO A 24 20.13 -45.57 3.49
CA PRO A 24 19.31 -44.46 3.95
C PRO A 24 18.49 -44.07 2.72
N CYS A 25 17.17 -44.11 2.87
CA CYS A 25 16.32 -43.28 2.03
C CYS A 25 16.79 -41.85 2.32
N ILE A 26 17.74 -41.39 1.52
CA ILE A 26 17.91 -39.97 1.26
C ILE A 26 16.58 -39.63 0.61
N VAL A 27 15.62 -39.27 1.46
CA VAL A 27 14.61 -38.33 1.06
C VAL A 27 15.46 -37.17 0.56
N LEU A 28 15.62 -37.08 -0.76
CA LEU A 28 15.87 -35.82 -1.40
C LEU A 28 14.66 -35.01 -0.95
N GLY A 29 14.80 -34.35 0.20
CA GLY A 29 13.93 -33.25 0.51
C GLY A 29 14.02 -32.39 -0.73
N GLU A 30 12.88 -32.10 -1.35
CA GLU A 30 12.80 -30.93 -2.19
C GLU A 30 13.57 -29.85 -1.43
N SER A 31 14.68 -29.39 -2.00
CA SER A 31 15.42 -28.29 -1.42
C SER A 31 14.44 -27.13 -1.47
N GLY A 32 13.64 -26.98 -0.41
CA GLY A 32 12.68 -25.90 -0.30
C GLY A 32 13.52 -24.65 -0.45
N GLY A 33 13.32 -23.93 -1.56
CA GLY A 33 14.04 -22.70 -1.84
C GLY A 33 13.99 -21.77 -0.63
N LEU A 34 14.88 -20.78 -0.59
CA LEU A 34 15.08 -19.92 0.58
C LEU A 34 13.82 -19.14 1.03
N PHE A 35 12.74 -19.20 0.25
CA PHE A 35 11.48 -18.50 0.47
C PHE A 35 10.30 -19.49 0.63
N PRO A 36 10.10 -20.06 1.83
CA PRO A 36 9.00 -21.01 2.08
C PRO A 36 7.63 -20.33 2.19
N ASP A 37 7.56 -19.11 2.72
CA ASP A 37 6.31 -18.40 3.02
C ASP A 37 5.90 -17.44 1.89
N LYS A 38 5.80 -17.93 0.65
CA LYS A 38 5.56 -17.10 -0.54
C LYS A 38 4.32 -16.20 -0.40
N VAL A 39 4.38 -14.97 -0.89
CA VAL A 39 3.19 -14.14 -1.09
C VAL A 39 2.52 -14.47 -2.43
N ASN A 40 1.19 -14.42 -2.43
CA ASN A 40 0.38 -14.42 -3.63
C ASN A 40 -0.63 -13.28 -3.50
N PRO A 41 -0.49 -12.17 -4.25
CA PRO A 41 -1.47 -11.09 -4.23
C PRO A 41 -2.85 -11.57 -4.74
N GLU A 42 -3.91 -11.26 -4.00
CA GLU A 42 -5.30 -11.62 -4.31
C GLU A 42 -6.11 -10.41 -4.85
N PHE A 43 -5.73 -9.20 -4.42
CA PHE A 43 -6.42 -7.93 -4.67
C PHE A 43 -5.51 -6.90 -5.34
N ALA A 44 -4.22 -6.84 -4.98
CA ALA A 44 -3.27 -5.94 -5.61
C ALA A 44 -3.00 -6.39 -7.05
N LYS A 45 -3.12 -5.45 -7.99
CA LYS A 45 -2.88 -5.69 -9.43
C LYS A 45 -1.62 -4.98 -9.93
N GLY A 46 -1.06 -4.06 -9.16
CA GLY A 46 0.09 -3.25 -9.59
C GLY A 46 1.44 -3.96 -9.55
N PHE A 47 1.51 -5.20 -9.05
CA PHE A 47 2.72 -6.01 -9.11
C PHE A 47 2.43 -7.51 -9.18
N SER A 48 3.41 -8.28 -9.65
CA SER A 48 3.47 -9.73 -9.54
C SER A 48 4.84 -10.18 -9.08
N VAL A 49 4.94 -11.40 -8.54
CA VAL A 49 6.19 -11.97 -8.05
C VAL A 49 6.39 -13.41 -8.52
N GLU A 50 7.61 -13.70 -8.95
CA GLU A 50 8.11 -15.04 -9.22
C GLU A 50 9.18 -15.41 -8.19
N TYR A 51 9.16 -16.66 -7.74
CA TYR A 51 10.09 -17.19 -6.73
C TYR A 51 11.02 -18.21 -7.34
N HIS A 52 12.31 -18.06 -7.05
CA HIS A 52 13.37 -19.01 -7.35
C HIS A 52 14.08 -19.41 -6.06
N ASP A 53 15.07 -20.30 -6.16
CA ASP A 53 15.73 -20.87 -4.98
C ASP A 53 16.46 -19.81 -4.15
N THR A 54 17.13 -18.86 -4.81
CA THR A 54 18.01 -17.85 -4.17
C THR A 54 17.61 -16.40 -4.46
N TYR A 55 16.60 -16.18 -5.31
CA TYR A 55 16.15 -14.85 -5.68
C TYR A 55 14.64 -14.80 -5.98
N LYS A 56 14.11 -13.58 -6.05
CA LYS A 56 12.73 -13.28 -6.43
C LYS A 56 12.75 -12.30 -7.59
N VAL A 57 11.77 -12.40 -8.49
CA VAL A 57 11.57 -11.45 -9.58
C VAL A 57 10.25 -10.74 -9.34
N ILE A 58 10.27 -9.43 -9.23
CA ILE A 58 9.06 -8.61 -9.14
C ILE A 58 8.86 -7.91 -10.47
N HIS A 59 7.64 -7.97 -10.99
CA HIS A 59 7.22 -7.12 -12.11
C HIS A 59 6.25 -6.08 -11.58
N ILE A 60 6.59 -4.80 -11.75
CA ILE A 60 5.69 -3.68 -11.53
C ILE A 60 4.86 -3.48 -12.79
N HIS A 61 3.54 -3.37 -12.61
CA HIS A 61 2.59 -3.16 -13.68
C HIS A 61 2.16 -1.70 -13.68
N ASP A 62 2.46 -1.00 -14.77
CA ASP A 62 2.12 0.40 -14.94
C ASP A 62 0.59 0.61 -14.93
N PRO A 63 0.03 1.39 -13.99
CA PRO A 63 -1.40 1.60 -13.92
C PRO A 63 -1.90 2.60 -14.98
N TRP A 64 -1.01 3.35 -15.65
CA TRP A 64 -1.34 4.37 -16.66
C TRP A 64 -1.30 3.82 -18.10
N GLY A 65 -1.03 2.53 -18.30
CA GLY A 65 -1.08 1.86 -19.61
C GLY A 65 0.14 2.12 -20.50
N ARG A 66 1.30 2.43 -19.91
CA ARG A 66 2.56 2.71 -20.59
C ARG A 66 3.56 1.59 -20.32
N ASP A 67 3.73 0.71 -21.30
CA ASP A 67 4.62 -0.46 -21.20
C ASP A 67 6.08 -0.09 -20.87
N THR A 68 6.54 1.10 -21.25
CA THR A 68 7.90 1.58 -20.95
C THR A 68 8.16 1.85 -19.48
N GLU A 69 7.12 1.89 -18.65
CA GLU A 69 7.19 2.11 -17.21
C GLU A 69 6.93 0.83 -16.41
N ASN A 70 6.82 -0.32 -17.07
CA ASN A 70 6.90 -1.60 -16.41
C ASN A 70 8.35 -1.83 -15.96
N TYR A 71 8.55 -2.02 -14.65
CA TYR A 71 9.86 -2.26 -14.06
C TYR A 71 9.99 -3.71 -13.59
N THR A 72 11.15 -4.31 -13.84
CA THR A 72 11.52 -5.60 -13.25
C THR A 72 12.54 -5.38 -12.14
N TYR A 73 12.24 -5.87 -10.94
CA TYR A 73 13.17 -5.90 -9.82
C TYR A 73 13.64 -7.33 -9.57
N LEU A 74 14.95 -7.49 -9.43
CA LEU A 74 15.58 -8.75 -9.12
C LEU A 74 16.08 -8.68 -7.67
N LEU A 75 15.40 -9.39 -6.78
CA LEU A 75 15.73 -9.43 -5.35
C LEU A 75 16.57 -10.67 -5.07
N VAL A 76 17.87 -10.50 -4.92
CA VAL A 76 18.85 -11.58 -4.73
C VAL A 76 19.17 -11.72 -3.25
N GLN A 77 19.12 -12.94 -2.73
CA GLN A 77 19.52 -13.18 -1.34
C GLN A 77 20.97 -12.73 -1.13
N ARG A 78 21.25 -11.98 -0.05
CA ARG A 78 22.63 -11.60 0.30
C ARG A 78 23.51 -12.85 0.40
N GLY A 79 24.67 -12.80 -0.26
CA GLY A 79 25.63 -13.91 -0.35
C GLY A 79 25.48 -14.79 -1.59
N GLU A 80 24.38 -14.65 -2.34
CA GLU A 80 24.12 -15.42 -3.57
C GLU A 80 24.53 -14.64 -4.82
N GLU A 81 24.76 -15.38 -5.92
CA GLU A 81 25.11 -14.78 -7.21
C GLU A 81 23.88 -14.18 -7.92
N VAL A 82 24.10 -13.06 -8.62
CA VAL A 82 23.06 -12.45 -9.45
C VAL A 82 22.79 -13.36 -10.66
N PRO A 83 21.55 -13.84 -10.87
CA PRO A 83 21.25 -14.75 -11.97
C PRO A 83 21.37 -14.04 -13.33
N ALA A 84 21.82 -14.79 -14.34
CA ALA A 84 21.82 -14.33 -15.72
C ALA A 84 20.39 -14.26 -16.30
N GLY A 85 20.20 -13.50 -17.39
CA GLY A 85 18.92 -13.45 -18.13
C GLY A 85 18.06 -12.21 -17.87
N TYR A 86 18.48 -11.31 -16.97
CA TYR A 86 17.74 -10.10 -16.61
C TYR A 86 18.56 -8.81 -16.85
N PRO A 87 18.97 -8.50 -18.09
CA PRO A 87 19.91 -7.40 -18.37
C PRO A 87 19.39 -6.00 -18.02
N ASN A 88 18.06 -5.82 -17.93
CA ASN A 88 17.41 -4.55 -17.64
C ASN A 88 16.77 -4.50 -16.23
N ALA A 89 16.89 -5.56 -15.43
CA ALA A 89 16.31 -5.59 -14.10
C ALA A 89 17.14 -4.76 -13.13
N LYS A 90 16.47 -4.07 -12.21
CA LYS A 90 17.15 -3.40 -11.08
C LYS A 90 17.43 -4.44 -10.01
N VAL A 91 18.69 -4.58 -9.63
CA VAL A 91 19.15 -5.61 -8.68
C VAL A 91 19.23 -5.05 -7.26
N PHE A 92 18.58 -5.73 -6.33
CA PHE A 92 18.59 -5.45 -4.90
C PHE A 92 19.05 -6.70 -4.16
N PHE A 93 19.92 -6.52 -3.15
CA PHE A 93 20.29 -7.60 -2.25
C PHE A 93 19.40 -7.56 -1.02
N ILE A 94 18.78 -8.69 -0.69
CA ILE A 94 17.79 -8.79 0.39
C ILE A 94 18.27 -9.66 1.56
N PRO A 95 17.87 -9.35 2.81
CA PRO A 95 17.00 -8.24 3.20
C PRO A 95 17.67 -6.86 3.00
N LEU A 96 16.89 -5.82 2.72
CA LEU A 96 17.38 -4.44 2.72
C LEU A 96 17.76 -4.05 4.16
N GLU A 97 18.83 -3.28 4.31
CA GLU A 97 19.38 -2.87 5.61
C GLU A 97 19.39 -1.35 5.76
N ASN A 98 19.43 -0.62 4.65
CA ASN A 98 19.47 0.84 4.62
C ASN A 98 18.57 1.38 3.51
N VAL A 99 17.49 2.06 3.85
CA VAL A 99 16.51 2.57 2.88
C VAL A 99 16.17 4.03 3.10
N VAL A 100 15.82 4.68 2.00
CA VAL A 100 15.23 6.03 2.01
C VAL A 100 13.79 5.95 1.52
N THR A 101 12.89 6.74 2.10
CA THR A 101 11.48 6.81 1.71
C THR A 101 11.09 8.24 1.31
N LEU A 102 10.37 8.39 0.19
CA LEU A 102 10.02 9.71 -0.33
C LEU A 102 8.59 10.18 0.01
N GLY A 103 7.78 9.33 0.65
CA GLY A 103 6.44 9.68 1.09
C GLY A 103 6.00 8.94 2.35
N ALA A 104 5.20 9.61 3.19
CA ALA A 104 4.70 9.02 4.43
C ALA A 104 3.90 7.73 4.21
N VAL A 105 3.36 7.51 3.00
CA VAL A 105 2.60 6.31 2.60
C VAL A 105 3.41 5.01 2.70
N GLN A 106 4.75 5.06 2.65
CA GLN A 106 5.58 3.85 2.76
C GLN A 106 5.82 3.42 4.21
N ILE A 107 5.77 4.36 5.15
CA ILE A 107 6.11 4.13 6.56
C ILE A 107 5.25 3.03 7.19
N PRO A 108 3.91 3.01 7.04
CA PRO A 108 3.07 1.98 7.66
C PRO A 108 3.42 0.57 7.21
N PHE A 109 3.77 0.37 5.94
CA PHE A 109 4.15 -0.95 5.43
C PHE A 109 5.44 -1.44 6.08
N ILE A 110 6.48 -0.61 6.11
CA ILE A 110 7.78 -0.95 6.70
C ILE A 110 7.65 -1.13 8.23
N SER A 111 6.90 -0.26 8.90
CA SER A 111 6.58 -0.33 10.33
C SER A 111 5.89 -1.65 10.69
N LYS A 112 4.84 -2.06 9.96
CA LYS A 112 4.13 -3.33 10.21
C LYS A 112 4.96 -4.58 9.94
N LEU A 113 6.04 -4.47 9.16
CA LEU A 113 7.00 -5.56 8.95
C LEU A 113 8.07 -5.61 10.05
N GLY A 114 8.12 -4.61 10.94
CA GLY A 114 9.10 -4.48 12.01
C GLY A 114 10.47 -3.99 11.53
N GLU A 115 10.51 -3.28 10.40
CA GLU A 115 11.77 -2.90 9.72
C GLU A 115 11.97 -1.38 9.68
N ILE A 116 11.27 -0.61 10.53
CA ILE A 116 11.31 0.86 10.50
C ILE A 116 12.70 1.44 10.78
N ALA A 117 13.53 0.70 11.55
CA ALA A 117 14.92 1.05 11.85
C ALA A 117 15.85 0.95 10.62
N THR A 118 15.41 0.33 9.52
CA THR A 118 16.17 0.33 8.25
C THR A 118 16.04 1.66 7.50
N ILE A 119 15.07 2.50 7.87
CA ILE A 119 14.90 3.82 7.27
C ILE A 119 15.96 4.74 7.87
N THR A 120 16.78 5.34 7.02
CA THR A 120 17.84 6.30 7.42
C THR A 120 17.61 7.69 6.85
N GLY A 121 16.72 7.82 5.86
CA GLY A 121 16.30 9.10 5.30
C GLY A 121 14.83 9.12 4.89
N HIS A 122 14.18 10.26 5.09
CA HIS A 122 12.79 10.46 4.69
C HIS A 122 12.51 11.88 4.19
N ASN A 123 11.65 12.00 3.19
CA ASN A 123 11.12 13.29 2.73
C ASN A 123 9.87 13.66 3.55
N GLY A 124 9.96 14.73 4.35
CA GLY A 124 8.83 15.22 5.15
C GLY A 124 8.70 14.54 6.50
N VAL A 125 9.79 14.46 7.28
CA VAL A 125 9.84 13.78 8.59
C VAL A 125 8.76 14.28 9.56
N ASN A 126 8.43 15.57 9.48
CA ASN A 126 7.42 16.20 10.32
C ASN A 126 5.98 15.75 9.98
N LEU A 127 5.75 15.16 8.81
CA LEU A 127 4.44 14.69 8.38
C LEU A 127 4.12 13.29 8.91
N VAL A 128 5.12 12.56 9.40
CA VAL A 128 4.97 11.17 9.86
C VAL A 128 4.49 11.13 11.30
N GLN A 129 3.50 10.27 11.58
CA GLN A 129 2.90 10.14 12.90
C GLN A 129 3.23 8.80 13.60
N ASP A 130 3.97 7.91 12.95
CA ASP A 130 4.40 6.64 13.55
C ASP A 130 5.33 6.91 14.77
N PRO A 131 5.00 6.40 15.98
CA PRO A 131 5.76 6.72 17.18
C PRO A 131 7.21 6.23 17.16
N GLU A 132 7.49 5.08 16.53
CA GLU A 132 8.85 4.55 16.45
C GLU A 132 9.67 5.37 15.46
N PHE A 133 9.08 5.76 14.34
CA PHE A 133 9.69 6.67 13.37
C PHE A 133 10.09 8.00 14.01
N ILE A 134 9.16 8.62 14.76
CA ILE A 134 9.40 9.90 15.44
C ILE A 134 10.58 9.76 16.42
N GLN A 135 10.69 8.65 17.14
CA GLN A 135 11.81 8.41 18.05
C GLN A 135 13.16 8.30 17.31
N LEU A 136 13.19 7.67 16.14
CA LEU A 136 14.40 7.55 15.32
C LEU A 136 14.82 8.92 14.75
N VAL A 137 13.87 9.74 14.30
CA VAL A 137 14.13 11.13 13.89
C VAL A 137 14.73 11.93 15.05
N GLN A 138 14.14 11.84 16.26
CA GLN A 138 14.63 12.55 17.44
C GLN A 138 16.05 12.15 17.87
N LYS A 139 16.45 10.90 17.61
CA LYS A 139 17.81 10.41 17.85
C LYS A 139 18.81 10.86 16.79
N GLY A 140 18.33 11.34 15.64
CA GLY A 140 19.15 11.66 14.48
C GLY A 140 19.46 10.45 13.59
N ASP A 141 18.77 9.32 13.80
CA ASP A 141 18.95 8.10 13.01
C ASP A 141 18.26 8.19 11.64
N ILE A 142 17.23 9.05 11.51
CA ILE A 142 16.55 9.38 10.25
C ILE A 142 16.79 10.84 9.92
N ILE A 143 17.38 11.10 8.74
CA ILE A 143 17.61 12.46 8.25
C ILE A 143 16.51 12.92 7.29
N GLU A 144 16.21 14.21 7.29
CA GLU A 144 15.29 14.84 6.34
C GLU A 144 15.96 15.01 4.98
N ILE A 145 15.48 14.31 3.94
CA ILE A 145 16.05 14.34 2.57
C ILE A 145 15.26 15.18 1.57
N GLY A 146 14.21 15.87 1.99
CA GLY A 146 13.43 16.79 1.16
C GLY A 146 13.19 18.14 1.85
N SER A 147 12.03 18.75 1.59
CA SER A 147 11.70 20.09 2.11
C SER A 147 11.17 20.08 3.54
N GLY A 148 10.86 18.93 4.12
CA GLY A 148 10.30 18.83 5.48
C GLY A 148 8.82 19.20 5.61
N GLU A 149 8.14 19.50 4.50
CA GLU A 149 6.77 20.03 4.46
C GLU A 149 5.97 19.45 3.28
N LEU A 150 4.64 19.60 3.32
CA LEU A 150 3.75 19.26 2.20
C LEU A 150 4.12 20.09 0.97
N SER A 151 4.66 19.44 -0.06
CA SER A 151 5.00 20.11 -1.33
C SER A 151 4.66 19.23 -2.53
N MET A 152 4.05 19.85 -3.53
CA MET A 152 3.84 19.25 -4.86
C MET A 152 5.13 19.19 -5.69
N GLY A 153 6.16 19.95 -5.31
CA GLY A 153 7.50 19.89 -5.89
C GLY A 153 8.49 19.28 -4.92
N THR A 154 9.03 18.11 -5.23
CA THR A 154 9.99 17.43 -4.36
C THR A 154 11.39 18.01 -4.58
N MET A 155 11.77 19.02 -3.80
CA MET A 155 13.17 19.44 -3.72
C MET A 155 13.93 18.45 -2.84
N LEU A 156 14.53 17.44 -3.46
CA LEU A 156 15.35 16.45 -2.78
C LEU A 156 16.75 17.00 -2.50
N LYS A 157 17.24 16.76 -1.30
CA LYS A 157 18.65 16.99 -0.90
C LYS A 157 19.50 15.85 -1.45
N MET A 158 19.85 15.97 -2.73
CA MET A 158 20.53 14.89 -3.46
C MET A 158 21.90 14.52 -2.88
N GLU A 159 22.65 15.49 -2.34
CA GLU A 159 23.96 15.24 -1.72
C GLU A 159 23.81 14.35 -0.48
N ASP A 160 22.94 14.73 0.46
CA ASP A 160 22.62 13.94 1.66
C ASP A 160 22.14 12.53 1.29
N LEU A 161 21.28 12.42 0.28
CA LEU A 161 20.72 11.13 -0.17
C LEU A 161 21.80 10.22 -0.78
N ILE A 162 22.77 10.78 -1.51
CA ILE A 162 23.91 10.02 -2.04
C ILE A 162 24.84 9.59 -0.89
N GLU A 163 25.10 10.48 0.07
CA GLU A 163 25.96 10.20 1.24
C GLU A 163 25.40 9.08 2.13
N LEU A 164 24.07 8.94 2.19
CA LEU A 164 23.43 7.83 2.89
C LEU A 164 23.70 6.45 2.27
N GLU A 165 24.16 6.35 1.02
CA GLU A 165 24.38 5.10 0.28
C GLU A 165 23.24 4.05 0.45
N PRO A 166 21.97 4.40 0.16
CA PRO A 166 20.85 3.50 0.42
C PRO A 166 20.82 2.28 -0.51
N ASP A 167 20.43 1.12 0.04
CA ASP A 167 20.14 -0.09 -0.74
C ASP A 167 18.96 0.13 -1.70
N ALA A 168 18.00 0.96 -1.29
CA ALA A 168 16.81 1.32 -2.05
C ALA A 168 16.25 2.69 -1.66
N VAL A 169 15.63 3.37 -2.63
CA VAL A 169 14.87 4.60 -2.41
C VAL A 169 13.41 4.37 -2.80
N PHE A 170 12.52 4.23 -1.84
CA PHE A 170 11.09 4.01 -2.10
C PHE A 170 10.41 5.31 -2.57
N CYS A 171 9.78 5.23 -3.75
CA CYS A 171 9.15 6.35 -4.43
C CYS A 171 7.66 6.06 -4.65
N VAL A 172 6.84 7.11 -4.68
CA VAL A 172 5.49 7.04 -5.25
C VAL A 172 5.58 7.48 -6.70
N ALA A 173 5.07 6.69 -7.64
CA ALA A 173 4.89 7.15 -9.01
C ALA A 173 3.52 7.83 -9.15
N ASN A 174 3.50 9.00 -9.79
CA ASN A 174 2.32 9.78 -10.10
C ASN A 174 1.91 9.66 -11.57
N GLY A 175 2.79 9.11 -12.42
CA GLY A 175 2.57 8.95 -13.84
C GLY A 175 2.91 10.18 -14.66
N ASN A 176 3.41 11.25 -14.03
CA ASN A 176 3.95 12.41 -14.72
C ASN A 176 5.46 12.48 -14.48
N LYS A 177 6.23 12.36 -15.55
CA LYS A 177 7.70 12.39 -15.54
C LYS A 177 8.29 13.62 -14.84
N GLU A 178 7.59 14.76 -14.83
CA GLU A 178 8.05 15.97 -14.14
C GLU A 178 8.00 15.85 -12.61
N TYR A 179 7.02 15.11 -12.09
CA TYR A 179 6.81 14.87 -10.66
C TYR A 179 7.41 13.54 -10.19
N ASP A 180 7.72 12.64 -11.12
CA ASP A 180 8.27 11.33 -10.84
C ASP A 180 9.80 11.40 -10.62
N ASN A 181 10.21 11.30 -9.36
CA ASN A 181 11.61 11.46 -8.96
C ASN A 181 12.52 10.29 -9.35
N HIS A 182 11.96 9.11 -9.67
CA HIS A 182 12.77 7.91 -9.93
C HIS A 182 13.73 8.06 -11.11
N TYR A 183 13.39 8.90 -12.09
CA TYR A 183 14.29 9.17 -13.22
C TYR A 183 15.59 9.86 -12.76
N LYS A 184 15.47 10.91 -11.95
CA LYS A 184 16.63 11.66 -11.42
C LYS A 184 17.47 10.83 -10.45
N LEU A 185 16.81 10.04 -9.60
CA LEU A 185 17.50 9.13 -8.68
C LEU A 185 18.34 8.10 -9.43
N GLN A 186 17.80 7.55 -10.53
CA GLN A 186 18.52 6.59 -11.36
C GLN A 186 19.73 7.22 -12.06
N GLU A 187 19.62 8.45 -12.56
CA GLU A 187 20.75 9.20 -13.15
C GLU A 187 21.87 9.45 -12.13
N ALA A 188 21.52 9.62 -10.86
CA ALA A 188 22.47 9.78 -9.75
C ALA A 188 23.07 8.45 -9.24
N GLY A 189 22.75 7.32 -9.86
CA GLY A 189 23.28 5.99 -9.49
C GLY A 189 22.55 5.33 -8.32
N LEU A 190 21.43 5.89 -7.85
CA LEU A 190 20.62 5.34 -6.78
C LEU A 190 19.61 4.32 -7.33
N LYS A 191 19.01 3.54 -6.42
CA LYS A 191 18.10 2.45 -6.77
C LYS A 191 16.66 2.76 -6.37
N PRO A 192 15.88 3.47 -7.20
CA PRO A 192 14.50 3.78 -6.89
C PRO A 192 13.61 2.52 -6.99
N VAL A 193 12.78 2.31 -5.97
CA VAL A 193 11.73 1.30 -5.90
C VAL A 193 10.38 2.01 -5.97
N ILE A 194 9.66 1.78 -7.05
CA ILE A 194 8.38 2.44 -7.33
C ILE A 194 7.23 1.70 -6.67
N SER A 195 6.41 2.45 -5.95
CA SER A 195 5.10 2.04 -5.44
C SER A 195 4.00 2.84 -6.15
N ALA A 196 2.94 2.14 -6.57
CA ALA A 196 1.78 2.71 -7.25
C ALA A 196 0.47 2.27 -6.57
N GLU A 197 0.55 2.01 -5.27
CA GLU A 197 -0.53 1.46 -4.44
C GLU A 197 -1.81 2.31 -4.45
N TRP A 198 -1.68 3.63 -4.61
CA TRP A 198 -2.80 4.57 -4.72
C TRP A 198 -3.64 4.39 -6.00
N MET A 199 -3.10 3.72 -7.02
CA MET A 199 -3.80 3.41 -8.26
C MET A 199 -4.58 2.09 -8.22
N GLU A 200 -4.55 1.37 -7.09
CA GLU A 200 -5.35 0.15 -6.91
C GLU A 200 -6.86 0.46 -6.95
N GLU A 201 -7.64 -0.48 -7.44
CA GLU A 201 -9.10 -0.33 -7.63
C GLU A 201 -9.89 -0.62 -6.35
N SER A 202 -9.22 -1.17 -5.33
CA SER A 202 -9.87 -1.55 -4.07
C SER A 202 -9.00 -1.20 -2.86
N PRO A 203 -9.63 -0.89 -1.70
CA PRO A 203 -8.90 -0.65 -0.46
C PRO A 203 -8.05 -1.83 -0.01
N LEU A 204 -8.54 -3.05 -0.23
CA LEU A 204 -7.77 -4.27 0.06
C LEU A 204 -6.59 -4.42 -0.89
N GLY A 205 -6.75 -4.10 -2.18
CA GLY A 205 -5.64 -4.11 -3.14
C GLY A 205 -4.54 -3.16 -2.70
N ARG A 206 -4.91 -1.96 -2.25
CA ARG A 206 -3.99 -0.98 -1.67
C ARG A 206 -3.24 -1.52 -0.44
N ALA A 207 -3.96 -2.01 0.56
CA ALA A 207 -3.36 -2.56 1.78
C ALA A 207 -2.48 -3.81 1.53
N GLU A 208 -2.79 -4.59 0.49
CA GLU A 208 -2.04 -5.79 0.12
C GLU A 208 -0.62 -5.49 -0.38
N TRP A 209 -0.30 -4.24 -0.70
CA TRP A 209 1.07 -3.83 -0.99
C TRP A 209 2.05 -4.07 0.17
N ILE A 210 1.58 -4.36 1.40
CA ILE A 210 2.47 -4.93 2.44
C ILE A 210 3.22 -6.17 1.95
N LYS A 211 2.57 -7.00 1.12
CA LYS A 211 3.19 -8.17 0.49
C LYS A 211 4.35 -7.73 -0.41
N PHE A 212 4.19 -6.68 -1.21
CA PHE A 212 5.27 -6.11 -2.03
C PHE A 212 6.46 -5.65 -1.17
N PHE A 213 6.23 -4.84 -0.13
CA PHE A 213 7.31 -4.39 0.75
C PHE A 213 8.01 -5.55 1.45
N SER A 214 7.27 -6.59 1.83
CA SER A 214 7.84 -7.75 2.52
C SER A 214 8.84 -8.56 1.70
N LEU A 215 8.74 -8.51 0.38
CA LEU A 215 9.66 -9.20 -0.53
C LEU A 215 11.10 -8.70 -0.37
N PHE A 216 11.26 -7.40 -0.08
CA PHE A 216 12.54 -6.74 0.14
C PHE A 216 13.18 -7.06 1.49
N TYR A 217 12.41 -7.55 2.45
CA TYR A 217 12.88 -7.83 3.81
C TYR A 217 12.85 -9.32 4.19
N ASN A 218 12.43 -10.21 3.29
CA ASN A 218 12.17 -11.63 3.60
C ASN A 218 11.11 -11.81 4.73
N LYS A 219 10.07 -10.97 4.71
CA LYS A 219 9.02 -10.92 5.75
C LYS A 219 7.65 -11.36 5.24
N GLU A 220 7.61 -12.17 4.21
CA GLU A 220 6.35 -12.58 3.57
C GLU A 220 5.36 -13.26 4.51
N LYS A 221 5.87 -14.07 5.45
CA LYS A 221 5.03 -14.67 6.50
C LYS A 221 4.28 -13.61 7.32
N THR A 222 5.00 -12.59 7.78
CA THR A 222 4.42 -11.47 8.55
C THR A 222 3.40 -10.71 7.72
N ALA A 223 3.74 -10.41 6.46
CA ALA A 223 2.85 -9.70 5.55
C ALA A 223 1.54 -10.45 5.28
N ASN A 224 1.62 -11.76 5.03
CA ASN A 224 0.44 -12.62 4.85
C ASN A 224 -0.46 -12.58 6.10
N GLN A 225 0.13 -12.70 7.30
CA GLN A 225 -0.63 -12.67 8.55
C GLN A 225 -1.32 -11.32 8.80
N VAL A 226 -0.59 -10.21 8.61
CA VAL A 226 -1.14 -8.86 8.77
C VAL A 226 -2.28 -8.63 7.77
N PHE A 227 -2.05 -8.96 6.50
CA PHE A 227 -3.05 -8.76 5.46
C PHE A 227 -4.28 -9.65 5.64
N ASP A 228 -4.13 -10.91 6.02
CA ASP A 228 -5.26 -11.82 6.22
C ASP A 228 -6.20 -11.33 7.33
N GLN A 229 -5.64 -10.74 8.39
CA GLN A 229 -6.45 -10.15 9.47
C GLN A 229 -7.21 -8.91 8.99
N VAL A 230 -6.55 -8.00 8.26
CA VAL A 230 -7.18 -6.81 7.66
C VAL A 230 -8.28 -7.22 6.68
N LYS A 231 -7.98 -8.15 5.78
CA LYS A 231 -8.93 -8.73 4.81
C LYS A 231 -10.17 -9.27 5.51
N LYS A 232 -9.99 -10.07 6.55
CA LYS A 232 -11.09 -10.62 7.34
C LYS A 232 -11.98 -9.52 7.93
N ASN A 233 -11.40 -8.56 8.64
CA ASN A 233 -12.15 -7.47 9.29
C ASN A 233 -12.92 -6.62 8.27
N TYR A 234 -12.28 -6.31 7.13
CA TYR A 234 -12.88 -5.53 6.05
C TYR A 234 -14.10 -6.26 5.47
N LEU A 235 -13.95 -7.55 5.13
CA LEU A 235 -15.03 -8.33 4.55
C LEU A 235 -16.20 -8.54 5.52
N GLU A 236 -15.92 -8.80 6.80
CA GLU A 236 -16.94 -8.88 7.85
C GLU A 236 -17.72 -7.55 8.01
N THR A 237 -17.03 -6.41 7.90
CA THR A 237 -17.68 -5.09 7.96
C THR A 237 -18.53 -4.84 6.72
N LYS A 238 -17.99 -5.12 5.53
CA LYS A 238 -18.71 -5.00 4.26
C LYS A 238 -19.99 -5.84 4.26
N GLU A 239 -19.95 -7.07 4.78
CA GLU A 239 -21.11 -7.97 4.82
C GLU A 239 -22.30 -7.37 5.59
N LYS A 240 -22.05 -6.63 6.68
CA LYS A 240 -23.10 -5.99 7.49
C LYS A 240 -23.98 -5.00 6.71
N VAL A 241 -23.45 -4.41 5.64
CA VAL A 241 -24.14 -3.40 4.83
C VAL A 241 -24.58 -3.89 3.45
N GLN A 242 -24.34 -5.16 3.09
CA GLN A 242 -24.66 -5.67 1.75
C GLN A 242 -26.17 -5.64 1.44
N ASN A 243 -27.01 -5.83 2.46
CA ASN A 243 -28.47 -6.01 2.32
C ASN A 243 -29.30 -4.79 2.79
N ILE A 244 -28.67 -3.62 2.96
CA ILE A 244 -29.42 -2.41 3.31
C ILE A 244 -30.37 -2.03 2.17
N SER A 245 -31.59 -1.65 2.51
CA SER A 245 -32.63 -1.28 1.54
C SER A 245 -32.50 0.16 1.06
N GLN A 246 -31.97 1.05 1.89
CA GLN A 246 -31.75 2.46 1.60
C GLN A 246 -30.25 2.73 1.55
N LYS A 247 -29.75 3.09 0.37
CA LYS A 247 -28.35 3.46 0.16
C LYS A 247 -28.24 4.97 0.11
N PRO A 248 -27.64 5.63 1.11
CA PRO A 248 -27.45 7.07 1.09
C PRO A 248 -26.62 7.48 -0.13
N THR A 249 -26.99 8.59 -0.74
CA THR A 249 -26.26 9.15 -1.87
C THR A 249 -25.06 9.98 -1.40
N ILE A 250 -23.93 9.81 -2.07
CA ILE A 250 -22.64 10.39 -1.70
C ILE A 250 -22.04 11.12 -2.90
N PHE A 251 -21.43 12.27 -2.65
CA PHE A 251 -20.45 12.86 -3.54
C PHE A 251 -19.18 13.25 -2.76
N SER A 252 -18.11 13.50 -3.50
CA SER A 252 -16.77 13.66 -2.95
C SER A 252 -15.92 14.55 -3.85
N GLY A 253 -14.87 15.15 -3.29
CA GLY A 253 -14.01 16.08 -4.00
C GLY A 253 -14.34 17.54 -3.72
N ILE A 254 -13.59 18.42 -4.40
CA ILE A 254 -13.72 19.88 -4.32
C ILE A 254 -13.22 20.52 -5.63
N ASP A 255 -13.69 21.73 -5.94
CA ASP A 255 -13.13 22.56 -7.01
C ASP A 255 -11.76 23.12 -6.63
N TYR A 256 -10.79 22.94 -7.52
CA TYR A 256 -9.49 23.61 -7.49
C TYR A 256 -9.21 24.24 -8.85
N GLN A 257 -9.11 25.57 -8.88
CA GLN A 257 -8.82 26.36 -10.09
C GLN A 257 -9.82 26.11 -11.24
N GLY A 258 -11.11 25.93 -10.94
CA GLY A 258 -12.17 25.73 -11.93
C GLY A 258 -12.31 24.29 -12.41
N SER A 259 -11.68 23.34 -11.71
CA SER A 259 -11.74 21.92 -11.97
C SER A 259 -12.07 21.19 -10.67
N TRP A 260 -13.18 20.46 -10.65
CA TRP A 260 -13.57 19.60 -9.53
C TRP A 260 -12.85 18.27 -9.62
N TYR A 261 -11.99 17.98 -8.65
CA TYR A 261 -11.27 16.72 -8.55
C TYR A 261 -12.06 15.77 -7.67
N ALA A 262 -12.54 14.67 -8.24
CA ALA A 262 -13.34 13.68 -7.55
C ALA A 262 -12.80 12.27 -7.82
N PRO A 263 -12.98 11.32 -6.88
CA PRO A 263 -12.64 9.92 -7.13
C PRO A 263 -13.27 9.36 -8.41
N GLY A 264 -12.47 8.71 -9.24
CA GLY A 264 -12.93 7.96 -10.41
C GLY A 264 -13.78 6.75 -10.01
N GLY A 265 -14.64 6.29 -10.91
CA GLY A 265 -15.59 5.19 -10.66
C GLY A 265 -14.93 3.85 -10.32
N SER A 266 -13.70 3.61 -10.78
CA SER A 266 -12.88 2.43 -10.49
C SER A 266 -11.76 2.70 -9.48
N SER A 267 -11.83 3.79 -8.72
CA SER A 267 -10.87 4.10 -7.65
C SER A 267 -11.17 3.33 -6.36
N TYR A 268 -10.14 3.13 -5.53
CA TYR A 268 -10.33 2.56 -4.19
C TYR A 268 -11.26 3.41 -3.30
N VAL A 269 -11.36 4.73 -3.52
CA VAL A 269 -12.27 5.61 -2.76
C VAL A 269 -13.73 5.38 -3.17
N ALA A 270 -14.01 5.26 -4.47
CA ALA A 270 -15.34 4.87 -4.93
C ALA A 270 -15.71 3.46 -4.45
N ALA A 271 -14.73 2.55 -4.39
CA ALA A 271 -14.91 1.23 -3.81
C ALA A 271 -15.21 1.28 -2.31
N PHE A 272 -14.55 2.15 -1.53
CA PHE A 272 -14.88 2.40 -0.12
C PHE A 272 -16.34 2.83 0.04
N PHE A 273 -16.80 3.81 -0.73
CA PHE A 273 -18.18 4.29 -0.64
C PHE A 273 -19.20 3.19 -0.95
N ARG A 274 -18.97 2.42 -2.01
CA ARG A 274 -19.82 1.28 -2.37
C ARG A 274 -19.82 0.20 -1.29
N ASP A 275 -18.64 -0.15 -0.78
CA ASP A 275 -18.47 -1.23 0.20
C ASP A 275 -18.98 -0.82 1.59
N ALA A 276 -19.11 0.48 1.86
CA ALA A 276 -19.78 1.04 3.03
C ALA A 276 -21.32 1.13 2.89
N GLY A 277 -21.87 0.67 1.76
CA GLY A 277 -23.32 0.71 1.48
C GLY A 277 -23.82 2.03 0.86
N GLY A 278 -22.91 2.93 0.47
CA GLY A 278 -23.25 4.18 -0.19
C GLY A 278 -23.55 4.03 -1.68
N ASN A 279 -24.23 5.04 -2.23
CA ASN A 279 -24.42 5.25 -3.66
C ASN A 279 -23.63 6.49 -4.11
N TYR A 280 -22.45 6.29 -4.70
CA TYR A 280 -21.57 7.37 -5.14
C TYR A 280 -22.02 7.96 -6.48
N LEU A 281 -22.48 9.22 -6.47
CA LEU A 281 -23.15 9.85 -7.62
C LEU A 281 -22.21 10.32 -8.72
N LEU A 282 -20.92 10.52 -8.40
CA LEU A 282 -19.91 10.90 -9.38
C LEU A 282 -19.11 9.68 -9.85
N GLY A 283 -19.54 8.45 -9.57
CA GLY A 283 -18.81 7.22 -9.90
C GLY A 283 -18.98 6.72 -11.33
N ASP A 284 -19.52 7.53 -12.25
CA ASP A 284 -19.62 7.15 -13.66
C ASP A 284 -18.24 7.01 -14.32
N GLY A 285 -18.06 5.96 -15.13
CA GLY A 285 -16.82 5.66 -15.85
C GLY A 285 -15.97 4.55 -15.22
N ASN A 286 -14.83 4.27 -15.85
CA ASN A 286 -13.86 3.26 -15.42
C ASN A 286 -12.52 3.89 -14.98
N ASP A 287 -12.52 5.19 -14.68
CA ASP A 287 -11.32 5.92 -14.29
C ASP A 287 -10.75 5.38 -12.98
N ARG A 288 -9.45 5.09 -12.98
CA ARG A 288 -8.65 4.78 -11.79
C ARG A 288 -8.11 6.09 -11.22
N GLY A 289 -7.90 6.15 -9.90
CA GLY A 289 -7.49 7.40 -9.25
C GLY A 289 -8.59 8.45 -9.29
N ASP A 290 -8.25 9.69 -9.61
CA ASP A 290 -9.20 10.81 -9.67
C ASP A 290 -9.63 11.13 -11.10
N LYS A 291 -10.80 11.75 -11.22
CA LYS A 291 -11.30 12.36 -12.45
C LYS A 291 -11.64 13.83 -12.24
N THR A 292 -11.59 14.58 -13.33
CA THR A 292 -11.88 16.01 -13.32
C THR A 292 -13.26 16.29 -13.92
N LEU A 293 -14.05 17.11 -13.24
CA LEU A 293 -15.37 17.58 -13.66
C LEU A 293 -15.43 19.11 -13.55
N ASP A 294 -16.40 19.75 -14.18
CA ASP A 294 -16.75 21.14 -13.87
C ASP A 294 -17.77 21.21 -12.73
N PHE A 295 -17.82 22.36 -12.04
CA PHE A 295 -18.74 22.58 -10.93
C PHE A 295 -20.21 22.36 -11.31
N GLU A 296 -20.65 22.81 -12.49
CA GLU A 296 -22.06 22.75 -12.88
C GLU A 296 -22.49 21.28 -13.12
N SER A 297 -21.62 20.47 -13.73
CA SER A 297 -21.81 19.02 -13.85
C SER A 297 -21.91 18.31 -12.50
N VAL A 298 -21.09 18.71 -11.51
CA VAL A 298 -21.18 18.17 -10.15
C VAL A 298 -22.48 18.61 -9.47
N TYR A 299 -22.83 19.88 -9.60
CA TYR A 299 -24.04 20.44 -9.00
C TYR A 299 -25.30 19.78 -9.56
N ASP A 300 -25.42 19.60 -10.87
CA ASP A 300 -26.54 18.91 -11.51
C ASP A 300 -26.73 17.48 -10.97
N LYS A 301 -25.63 16.73 -10.83
CA LYS A 301 -25.65 15.34 -10.34
C LYS A 301 -25.86 15.22 -8.82
N ALA A 302 -25.27 16.12 -8.03
CA ALA A 302 -25.07 15.92 -6.60
C ALA A 302 -25.72 16.96 -5.68
N GLN A 303 -26.39 18.01 -6.20
CA GLN A 303 -27.04 19.02 -5.35
C GLN A 303 -27.99 18.43 -4.30
N ALA A 304 -28.65 17.31 -4.59
CA ALA A 304 -29.58 16.63 -3.70
C ALA A 304 -28.97 15.44 -2.93
N ALA A 305 -27.65 15.25 -3.00
CA ALA A 305 -26.96 14.15 -2.33
C ALA A 305 -27.09 14.23 -0.80
N ASP A 306 -27.16 13.08 -0.16
CA ASP A 306 -27.34 12.99 1.30
C ASP A 306 -26.06 13.35 2.06
N TYR A 307 -24.90 13.00 1.53
CA TYR A 307 -23.59 13.22 2.17
C TYR A 307 -22.56 13.79 1.20
N TRP A 308 -21.74 14.71 1.72
CA TRP A 308 -20.49 15.14 1.09
C TRP A 308 -19.33 14.60 1.91
N ILE A 309 -18.56 13.68 1.33
CA ILE A 309 -17.45 13.02 2.02
C ILE A 309 -16.14 13.38 1.33
N ASN A 310 -15.11 13.73 2.09
CA ASN A 310 -13.80 14.18 1.59
C ASN A 310 -13.87 15.51 0.83
N ILE A 311 -13.70 16.62 1.54
CA ILE A 311 -13.75 18.00 1.02
C ILE A 311 -12.38 18.52 0.57
N GLY A 312 -11.52 17.62 0.07
CA GLY A 312 -10.22 17.96 -0.49
C GLY A 312 -9.24 18.54 0.52
N TYR A 313 -8.91 19.82 0.37
CA TYR A 313 -7.89 20.55 1.14
C TYR A 313 -8.49 21.61 2.09
N ALA A 314 -9.80 21.63 2.26
CA ALA A 314 -10.46 22.45 3.27
C ALA A 314 -10.61 21.66 4.57
N ASP A 315 -10.18 22.21 5.71
CA ASP A 315 -10.24 21.52 6.99
C ASP A 315 -11.55 21.76 7.76
N ASN A 316 -12.26 22.83 7.42
CA ASN A 316 -13.49 23.26 8.09
C ASN A 316 -14.44 24.01 7.13
N ILE A 317 -15.63 24.37 7.61
CA ILE A 317 -16.65 25.06 6.80
C ILE A 317 -16.24 26.47 6.39
N ASP A 318 -15.54 27.20 7.24
CA ASP A 318 -15.12 28.57 6.90
C ASP A 318 -14.14 28.55 5.72
N GLU A 319 -13.18 27.64 5.75
CA GLU A 319 -12.27 27.40 4.62
C GLU A 319 -13.00 26.91 3.38
N LEU A 320 -13.93 25.96 3.54
CA LEU A 320 -14.73 25.45 2.43
C LEU A 320 -15.49 26.58 1.71
N LEU A 321 -16.13 27.47 2.47
CA LEU A 321 -16.87 28.61 1.93
C LEU A 321 -15.98 29.74 1.41
N ALA A 322 -14.76 29.88 1.93
CA ALA A 322 -13.77 30.80 1.39
C ALA A 322 -13.36 30.41 -0.05
N LEU A 323 -13.43 29.12 -0.38
CA LEU A 323 -13.17 28.63 -1.74
C LEU A 323 -14.31 28.95 -2.70
N ASP A 324 -15.56 28.60 -2.32
CA ASP A 324 -16.73 28.95 -3.11
C ASP A 324 -18.02 28.99 -2.26
N GLN A 325 -18.69 30.14 -2.23
CA GLN A 325 -19.97 30.32 -1.53
C GLN A 325 -21.11 29.48 -2.12
N ARG A 326 -21.00 29.04 -3.39
CA ARG A 326 -22.00 28.16 -4.03
C ARG A 326 -22.10 26.80 -3.34
N TYR A 327 -21.11 26.38 -2.56
CA TYR A 327 -21.16 25.13 -1.79
C TYR A 327 -22.33 25.06 -0.79
N GLN A 328 -22.86 26.20 -0.35
CA GLN A 328 -24.06 26.26 0.51
C GLN A 328 -25.34 25.71 -0.17
N LYS A 329 -25.31 25.55 -1.49
CA LYS A 329 -26.47 25.08 -2.26
C LYS A 329 -26.65 23.57 -2.22
N PHE A 330 -25.64 22.80 -1.82
CA PHE A 330 -25.76 21.34 -1.71
C PHE A 330 -26.60 20.96 -0.49
N LYS A 331 -27.53 20.01 -0.65
CA LYS A 331 -28.34 19.44 0.44
C LYS A 331 -27.47 18.96 1.60
N ALA A 332 -26.38 18.25 1.33
CA ALA A 332 -25.45 17.78 2.36
C ALA A 332 -24.87 18.93 3.20
N PHE A 333 -24.64 20.11 2.62
CA PHE A 333 -24.25 21.30 3.38
C PHE A 333 -25.40 21.80 4.27
N GLN A 334 -26.58 21.96 3.68
CA GLN A 334 -27.78 22.48 4.37
C GLN A 334 -28.25 21.59 5.51
N GLU A 335 -28.07 20.27 5.39
CA GLU A 335 -28.42 19.28 6.42
C GLU A 335 -27.25 18.95 7.37
N ASN A 336 -26.13 19.67 7.25
CA ASN A 336 -24.93 19.47 8.06
C ASN A 336 -24.43 18.01 8.03
N ARG A 337 -24.26 17.44 6.83
CA ARG A 337 -23.82 16.06 6.58
C ARG A 337 -22.52 16.02 5.77
N ILE A 338 -21.54 16.80 6.22
CA ILE A 338 -20.20 16.89 5.63
C ILE A 338 -19.22 16.14 6.52
N TYR A 339 -18.44 15.23 5.95
CA TYR A 339 -17.43 14.47 6.69
C TYR A 339 -16.09 14.49 5.97
N HIS A 340 -15.00 14.55 6.74
CA HIS A 340 -13.66 14.62 6.20
C HIS A 340 -12.69 13.73 6.98
N TYR A 341 -11.66 13.22 6.30
CA TYR A 341 -10.66 12.30 6.83
C TYR A 341 -9.53 13.01 7.60
N ASN A 342 -9.81 14.15 8.23
CA ASN A 342 -8.82 14.99 8.91
C ASN A 342 -8.90 14.92 10.44
N ALA A 343 -9.50 13.85 10.99
CA ALA A 343 -9.59 13.67 12.45
C ALA A 343 -8.22 13.47 13.13
N ARG A 344 -7.20 13.07 12.35
CA ARG A 344 -5.86 12.70 12.84
C ARG A 344 -4.77 13.39 12.02
N VAL A 345 -4.78 14.72 12.09
CA VAL A 345 -3.77 15.59 11.46
C VAL A 345 -2.86 16.15 12.55
N ASN A 346 -1.54 16.02 12.36
CA ASN A 346 -0.56 16.62 13.26
C ASN A 346 -0.37 18.13 12.98
N GLU A 347 0.39 18.82 13.82
CA GLU A 347 0.61 20.27 13.70
C GLU A 347 1.31 20.71 12.40
N TYR A 348 1.90 19.78 11.66
CA TYR A 348 2.59 20.02 10.39
C TYR A 348 1.75 19.67 9.16
N GLY A 349 0.47 19.29 9.34
CA GLY A 349 -0.42 18.87 8.25
C GLY A 349 -0.26 17.40 7.83
N GLY A 350 0.55 16.61 8.54
CA GLY A 350 0.66 15.18 8.35
C GLY A 350 -0.63 14.47 8.75
N ASN A 351 -1.29 13.79 7.81
CA ASN A 351 -2.57 13.13 8.04
C ASN A 351 -2.40 11.60 8.13
N ASP A 352 -2.90 11.00 9.21
CA ASP A 352 -2.78 9.56 9.50
C ASP A 352 -3.65 8.70 8.57
N TYR A 353 -4.71 9.27 7.98
CA TYR A 353 -5.50 8.59 6.95
C TYR A 353 -4.62 8.19 5.74
N TRP A 354 -3.66 9.06 5.36
CA TRP A 354 -2.68 8.81 4.31
C TRP A 354 -1.47 7.99 4.80
N GLN A 355 -1.52 7.49 6.02
CA GLN A 355 -0.48 6.65 6.63
C GLN A 355 -1.12 5.37 7.14
N SER A 356 -1.44 5.24 8.44
CA SER A 356 -1.97 4.00 8.99
C SER A 356 -3.32 3.58 8.35
N GLY A 357 -4.09 4.53 7.82
CA GLY A 357 -5.34 4.24 7.10
C GLY A 357 -5.15 3.41 5.83
N ILE A 358 -3.96 3.47 5.22
CA ILE A 358 -3.59 2.69 4.03
C ILE A 358 -3.57 1.19 4.34
N ILE A 359 -2.91 0.82 5.44
CA ILE A 359 -2.75 -0.57 5.87
C ILE A 359 -3.89 -1.05 6.77
N SER A 360 -4.79 -0.13 7.17
CA SER A 360 -5.98 -0.42 8.00
C SER A 360 -7.28 0.01 7.28
N PRO A 361 -7.51 -0.41 6.02
CA PRO A 361 -8.73 -0.07 5.29
C PRO A 361 -9.98 -0.64 5.95
N ASP A 362 -9.85 -1.67 6.78
CA ASP A 362 -10.93 -2.21 7.60
C ASP A 362 -11.45 -1.16 8.59
N VAL A 363 -10.57 -0.40 9.24
CA VAL A 363 -10.96 0.68 10.16
C VAL A 363 -11.58 1.86 9.39
N VAL A 364 -11.00 2.23 8.25
CA VAL A 364 -11.56 3.27 7.35
C VAL A 364 -12.98 2.90 6.91
N LEU A 365 -13.20 1.63 6.56
CA LEU A 365 -14.53 1.15 6.16
C LEU A 365 -15.53 1.23 7.32
N VAL A 366 -15.12 0.89 8.55
CA VAL A 366 -15.98 0.98 9.73
C VAL A 366 -16.44 2.42 9.99
N ASP A 367 -15.55 3.41 9.85
CA ASP A 367 -15.91 4.84 9.93
C ASP A 367 -16.96 5.22 8.88
N LEU A 368 -16.76 4.82 7.63
CA LEU A 368 -17.70 5.13 6.54
C LEU A 368 -19.06 4.44 6.75
N VAL A 369 -19.08 3.18 7.19
CA VAL A 369 -20.32 2.49 7.56
C VAL A 369 -21.00 3.22 8.71
N LYS A 370 -20.26 3.70 9.71
CA LYS A 370 -20.82 4.48 10.83
C LYS A 370 -21.46 5.78 10.35
N ILE A 371 -20.83 6.49 9.41
CA ILE A 371 -21.35 7.75 8.86
C ILE A 371 -22.66 7.50 8.09
N LEU A 372 -22.69 6.46 7.26
CA LEU A 372 -23.80 6.20 6.35
C LEU A 372 -24.94 5.40 6.99
N GLN A 373 -24.62 4.59 8.00
CA GLN A 373 -25.53 3.68 8.70
C GLN A 373 -25.31 3.77 10.23
N PRO A 374 -25.59 4.92 10.85
CA PRO A 374 -25.22 5.20 12.25
C PRO A 374 -25.81 4.20 13.26
N ASP A 375 -26.97 3.61 12.94
CA ASP A 375 -27.67 2.63 13.77
C ASP A 375 -27.00 1.24 13.75
N LEU A 376 -26.27 0.89 12.68
CA LEU A 376 -25.61 -0.43 12.57
C LEU A 376 -24.34 -0.53 13.42
N LEU A 377 -23.70 0.60 13.72
CA LEU A 377 -22.44 0.67 14.47
C LEU A 377 -22.54 1.68 15.61
N SER A 378 -23.60 1.63 16.41
CA SER A 378 -23.87 2.60 17.49
C SER A 378 -22.71 2.79 18.48
N TYR A 379 -21.86 1.77 18.66
CA TYR A 379 -20.73 1.74 19.60
C TYR A 379 -19.37 2.18 19.05
N HIS A 380 -19.28 2.51 17.76
CA HIS A 380 -18.03 2.92 17.12
C HIS A 380 -17.89 4.44 17.10
N ASP A 381 -16.78 4.94 17.64
CA ASP A 381 -16.35 6.33 17.49
C ASP A 381 -15.49 6.45 16.23
N LEU A 382 -15.72 7.51 15.44
CA LEU A 382 -14.95 7.73 14.21
C LEU A 382 -13.46 7.88 14.53
N TYR A 383 -12.61 7.24 13.71
CA TYR A 383 -11.17 7.19 13.94
C TYR A 383 -10.39 8.07 12.98
N TYR A 384 -10.58 7.92 11.67
CA TYR A 384 -9.96 8.73 10.63
C TYR A 384 -10.86 9.88 10.18
N TYR A 385 -12.18 9.68 10.26
CA TYR A 385 -13.17 10.66 9.86
C TYR A 385 -13.65 11.53 11.01
N GLN A 386 -14.03 12.76 10.70
CA GLN A 386 -14.82 13.59 11.59
C GLN A 386 -15.91 14.33 10.84
N HIS A 387 -16.91 14.75 11.58
CA HIS A 387 -18.00 15.59 11.08
C HIS A 387 -17.53 17.04 10.99
N ILE A 388 -17.78 17.68 9.85
CA ILE A 388 -17.41 19.06 9.57
C ILE A 388 -18.65 19.93 9.76
N ASN A 389 -18.74 20.58 10.93
CA ASN A 389 -19.93 21.33 11.34
C ASN A 389 -20.14 22.60 10.52
N ALA A 390 -21.25 22.66 9.78
CA ALA A 390 -21.82 23.91 9.29
C ALA A 390 -22.41 24.67 10.49
N THR A 391 -21.84 25.84 10.78
CA THR A 391 -22.35 26.77 11.81
C THR A 391 -23.72 27.33 11.46
#